data_AF-A0A444WYX0-F1
#
_entry.id   AF-A0A444WYX0-F1
#
_cell.length_a   1.000
_cell.length_b   1.000
_cell.length_c   1.000
_cell.angle_alpha   90.00
_cell.angle_beta   90.00
_cell.angle_gamma   90.00
#
_symmetry.space_group_name_H-M   'P 1'
#
loop_
_entity.id
_entity.type
_entity.pdbx_description
1 polymer ?
#
loop_
_entity_poly.entity_id
_entity_poly.type
_entity_poly.pdbx_seq_one_letter_code
_entity_poly.pdbx_strand_id
1 'polypeptide(L)'
;MAFPVRKLQHCCFLLILHHVALVAPGRRRESDDGCYTSMFSFGDSLTDTGNLCFISPPQTPNCLLPPYGNSYFHHPNGRCSDGRLIPDFIADYMGIPYLKPYLGFKNGAVPRHSIQHGLNFAVAGATALDRTFFQEKGFVVDAAANYSLMVQLDWFKDVLTYLCTSPSSCEEFLRSSLFIVGEIGGNDYGYPLSETTDFEVLRSYVTQVVSVVTSVIIELIDLGARTLMVPGSLPLGCNPAYLTRLALKEKDEYDQSGCLKWLNNFFGYHNQLLQIELRRLQVLYPHVNIIYADYFHDALRMYRSPKQFGFGTDYIKVCCGGGGPYNFNDTALCGDAGVIACDDPSEYIYWDGYHFTEAAYRWMAKGLVKKETESSDDPRAVMASKLWFAEHTVSQFTQSQLSMVNNANNLNPTAGKNNKDVVSSLKRKQKKDKVKSFSYLIKLKTNLFIYFFLLIDFVKYEITSYNIN
;
A
#
# COMPACT_ATOMS: atom_id res chain seq x y z
N MET A 1 -50.31 -8.35 51.14
CA MET A 1 -49.78 -6.98 50.99
C MET A 1 -49.10 -6.89 49.64
N ALA A 2 -49.70 -6.17 48.69
CA ALA A 2 -49.09 -5.85 47.40
C ALA A 2 -49.61 -4.48 46.98
N PHE A 3 -48.71 -3.51 46.78
CA PHE A 3 -49.00 -2.22 46.17
C PHE A 3 -48.29 -2.17 44.79
N PRO A 4 -48.91 -1.58 43.75
CA PRO A 4 -48.49 -1.79 42.38
C PRO A 4 -47.53 -0.70 41.86
N VAL A 5 -46.51 -1.15 41.13
CA VAL A 5 -45.58 -0.33 40.35
C VAL A 5 -46.27 0.06 39.04
N ARG A 6 -47.03 1.15 39.04
CA ARG A 6 -47.50 1.84 37.83
C ARG A 6 -47.35 3.34 38.01
N LYS A 7 -46.12 3.84 37.88
CA LYS A 7 -45.85 5.29 37.66
C LYS A 7 -44.44 5.63 37.15
N LEU A 8 -43.61 4.65 36.75
CA LEU A 8 -42.25 4.90 36.23
C LEU A 8 -42.09 4.74 34.71
N GLN A 9 -43.14 4.36 33.97
CA GLN A 9 -43.08 4.16 32.52
C GLN A 9 -43.46 5.40 31.68
N HIS A 10 -44.02 6.45 32.29
CA HIS A 10 -44.50 7.63 31.54
C HIS A 10 -43.47 8.76 31.40
N CYS A 11 -42.38 8.78 32.20
CA CYS A 11 -41.32 9.81 32.04
C CYS A 11 -40.27 9.45 30.98
N CYS A 12 -40.07 8.16 30.65
CA CYS A 12 -39.09 7.76 29.63
C CYS A 12 -39.62 7.94 28.20
N PHE A 13 -40.94 7.97 27.98
CA PHE A 13 -41.52 8.12 26.64
C PHE A 13 -41.49 9.55 26.10
N LEU A 14 -41.52 10.56 26.98
CA LEU A 14 -41.53 11.98 26.57
C LEU A 14 -40.14 12.55 26.24
N LEU A 15 -39.05 11.95 26.73
CA LEU A 15 -37.69 12.34 26.38
C LEU A 15 -37.22 11.75 25.04
N ILE A 16 -37.81 10.64 24.61
CA ILE A 16 -37.49 10.02 23.31
C ILE A 16 -38.18 10.78 22.15
N LEU A 17 -39.34 11.39 22.39
CA LEU A 17 -40.06 12.14 21.36
C LEU A 17 -39.46 13.53 21.06
N HIS A 18 -38.63 14.12 21.95
CA HIS A 18 -37.94 15.38 21.66
C HIS A 18 -36.60 15.23 20.92
N HIS A 19 -36.05 14.02 20.83
CA HIS A 19 -34.84 13.73 20.03
C HIS A 19 -35.12 13.13 18.65
N VAL A 20 -36.38 12.84 18.31
CA VAL A 20 -36.77 12.25 17.02
C VAL A 20 -37.21 13.30 15.99
N ALA A 21 -37.24 14.59 16.32
CA ALA A 21 -37.72 15.66 15.43
C ALA A 21 -36.65 16.60 14.84
N LEU A 22 -35.36 16.24 14.89
CA LEU A 22 -34.29 17.02 14.22
C LEU A 22 -33.28 16.16 13.44
N VAL A 23 -33.65 14.94 13.08
CA VAL A 23 -33.01 14.28 11.92
C VAL A 23 -33.89 14.62 10.73
N ALA A 24 -33.69 15.82 10.19
CA ALA A 24 -34.03 16.05 8.78
C ALA A 24 -33.43 14.88 8.00
N PRO A 25 -34.14 14.29 7.01
CA PRO A 25 -33.50 13.35 6.12
C PRO A 25 -32.33 14.11 5.52
N GLY A 26 -31.11 13.83 5.99
CA GLY A 26 -29.92 14.28 5.31
C GLY A 26 -30.16 13.86 3.88
N ARG A 27 -30.11 14.82 2.94
CA ARG A 27 -29.99 14.50 1.53
C ARG A 27 -29.04 13.31 1.49
N ARG A 28 -29.51 12.16 1.01
CA ARG A 28 -28.58 11.18 0.47
C ARG A 28 -27.70 12.04 -0.42
N ARG A 29 -26.41 12.16 -0.07
CA ARG A 29 -25.46 12.47 -1.12
C ARG A 29 -25.78 11.40 -2.14
N GLU A 30 -26.35 11.81 -3.27
CA GLU A 30 -26.13 11.06 -4.49
C GLU A 30 -24.68 10.63 -4.40
N SER A 31 -24.43 9.31 -4.38
CA SER A 31 -23.15 8.85 -4.87
C SER A 31 -23.03 9.56 -6.19
N ASP A 32 -22.11 10.51 -6.25
CA ASP A 32 -21.63 11.02 -7.52
C ASP A 32 -21.07 9.74 -8.14
N ASP A 33 -21.86 9.07 -8.98
CA ASP A 33 -21.46 7.95 -9.85
C ASP A 33 -20.46 8.49 -10.91
N GLY A 34 -19.58 9.40 -10.50
CA GLY A 34 -18.59 10.04 -11.31
C GLY A 34 -17.38 9.12 -11.40
N CYS A 35 -17.29 8.40 -12.53
CA CYS A 35 -16.03 7.79 -12.95
C CYS A 35 -14.89 8.83 -12.80
N TYR A 36 -13.77 8.41 -12.21
CA TYR A 36 -12.57 9.25 -12.14
C TYR A 36 -12.20 9.76 -13.54
N THR A 37 -11.98 11.07 -13.69
CA THR A 37 -11.71 11.70 -15.00
C THR A 37 -10.21 11.78 -15.32
N SER A 38 -9.38 11.55 -14.30
CA SER A 38 -7.92 11.62 -14.35
C SER A 38 -7.31 10.66 -13.35
N MET A 39 -6.05 10.27 -13.61
CA MET A 39 -5.30 9.40 -12.72
C MET A 39 -3.84 9.85 -12.62
N PHE A 40 -3.30 9.87 -11.41
CA PHE A 40 -1.90 10.14 -11.13
C PHE A 40 -1.28 8.93 -10.45
N SER A 41 -0.10 8.52 -10.88
CA SER A 41 0.56 7.34 -10.30
C SER A 41 2.01 7.62 -9.92
N PHE A 42 2.40 7.06 -8.79
CA PHE A 42 3.72 7.13 -8.17
C PHE A 42 4.18 5.70 -7.91
N GLY A 43 5.49 5.44 -7.91
CA GLY A 43 6.01 4.09 -7.65
C GLY A 43 7.32 3.80 -8.37
N ASP A 44 7.52 2.53 -8.66
CA ASP A 44 8.73 2.02 -9.30
C ASP A 44 8.48 1.42 -10.70
N SER A 45 9.28 0.42 -11.09
CA SER A 45 9.20 -0.24 -12.40
C SER A 45 7.90 -1.01 -12.62
N LEU A 46 7.18 -1.38 -11.56
CA LEU A 46 5.87 -2.03 -11.66
C LEU A 46 4.76 -1.07 -12.09
N THR A 47 5.06 0.24 -12.08
CA THR A 47 4.12 1.32 -12.40
C THR A 47 4.66 2.27 -13.46
N ASP A 48 5.97 2.33 -13.73
CA ASP A 48 6.59 3.24 -14.69
C ASP A 48 6.08 3.05 -16.13
N THR A 49 5.60 4.16 -16.73
CA THR A 49 5.11 4.21 -18.11
C THR A 49 6.08 4.87 -19.08
N GLY A 50 7.35 5.03 -18.70
CA GLY A 50 8.45 5.50 -19.55
C GLY A 50 9.24 6.70 -19.02
N ASN A 51 9.19 7.02 -17.72
CA ASN A 51 10.07 8.02 -17.12
C ASN A 51 11.53 7.60 -17.22
N LEU A 52 11.83 6.30 -17.03
CA LEU A 52 13.19 5.77 -17.19
C LEU A 52 13.83 6.17 -18.54
N CYS A 53 13.05 6.22 -19.63
CA CYS A 53 13.52 6.60 -20.96
C CYS A 53 14.18 7.98 -21.04
N PHE A 54 13.81 8.89 -20.13
CA PHE A 54 14.27 10.29 -20.17
C PHE A 54 15.50 10.55 -19.30
N ILE A 55 15.89 9.58 -18.48
CA ILE A 55 17.05 9.68 -17.56
C ILE A 55 18.12 8.64 -17.83
N SER A 56 17.81 7.59 -18.59
CA SER A 56 18.76 6.56 -18.92
C SER A 56 19.53 6.86 -20.21
N PRO A 57 20.81 6.47 -20.29
CA PRO A 57 21.54 6.44 -21.55
C PRO A 57 20.81 5.55 -22.58
N PRO A 58 20.91 5.86 -23.89
CA PRO A 58 20.25 5.09 -24.95
C PRO A 58 20.61 3.59 -25.05
N GLN A 59 21.60 3.11 -24.30
CA GLN A 59 22.19 1.78 -24.45
C GLN A 59 22.12 0.92 -23.18
N THR A 60 21.53 1.40 -22.08
CA THR A 60 21.76 0.80 -20.75
C THR A 60 20.53 0.55 -19.86
N PRO A 61 19.29 0.64 -20.32
CA PRO A 61 18.20 0.00 -19.56
C PRO A 61 17.52 -1.12 -20.34
N ASN A 62 17.56 -2.31 -19.75
CA ASN A 62 17.03 -3.54 -20.32
C ASN A 62 15.55 -3.45 -20.67
N CYS A 63 14.73 -2.77 -19.85
CA CYS A 63 13.31 -2.53 -20.13
C CYS A 63 13.00 -1.67 -21.37
N LEU A 64 14.00 -0.99 -21.95
CA LEU A 64 13.81 -0.12 -23.12
C LEU A 64 14.25 -0.76 -24.43
N LEU A 65 14.71 -2.00 -24.39
CA LEU A 65 15.17 -2.76 -25.54
C LEU A 65 14.15 -3.84 -25.91
N PRO A 66 14.10 -4.30 -27.17
CA PRO A 66 13.35 -5.50 -27.50
C PRO A 66 13.84 -6.68 -26.64
N PRO A 67 12.97 -7.59 -26.17
CA PRO A 67 11.58 -7.79 -26.61
C PRO A 67 10.51 -7.12 -25.73
N TYR A 68 10.84 -6.13 -24.89
CA TYR A 68 9.84 -5.47 -24.05
C TYR A 68 8.71 -4.82 -24.89
N GLY A 69 7.47 -4.94 -24.40
CA GLY A 69 6.26 -4.46 -25.07
C GLY A 69 5.70 -5.33 -26.19
N ASN A 70 6.29 -6.49 -26.51
CA ASN A 70 5.91 -7.34 -27.66
C ASN A 70 4.44 -7.80 -27.68
N SER A 71 3.84 -8.09 -26.53
CA SER A 71 2.47 -8.67 -26.44
C SER A 71 1.35 -7.68 -26.73
N TYR A 72 1.57 -6.38 -26.48
CA TYR A 72 0.51 -5.37 -26.64
C TYR A 72 0.93 -4.16 -27.48
N PHE A 73 2.09 -3.57 -27.19
CA PHE A 73 2.56 -2.37 -27.88
C PHE A 73 3.35 -2.71 -29.15
N HIS A 74 3.85 -3.95 -29.24
CA HIS A 74 4.69 -4.46 -30.33
C HIS A 74 6.01 -3.68 -30.53
N HIS A 75 6.41 -2.90 -29.52
CA HIS A 75 7.70 -2.22 -29.42
C HIS A 75 7.98 -1.82 -27.95
N PRO A 76 9.25 -1.59 -27.58
CA PRO A 76 9.59 -1.03 -26.28
C PRO A 76 8.97 0.35 -26.11
N ASN A 77 8.32 0.59 -24.97
CA ASN A 77 7.57 1.83 -24.70
C ASN A 77 7.82 2.41 -23.31
N GLY A 78 8.80 1.87 -22.57
CA GLY A 78 9.14 2.33 -21.23
C GLY A 78 8.56 1.51 -20.07
N ARG A 79 7.64 0.56 -20.34
CA ARG A 79 7.12 -0.37 -19.35
C ARG A 79 8.03 -1.58 -19.23
N CYS A 80 8.41 -1.94 -18.00
CA CYS A 80 9.16 -3.15 -17.70
C CYS A 80 8.27 -4.40 -17.75
N SER A 81 7.69 -4.71 -18.91
CA SER A 81 6.87 -5.90 -19.16
C SER A 81 6.82 -6.20 -20.67
N ASP A 82 6.27 -7.33 -21.07
CA ASP A 82 5.89 -7.60 -22.46
C ASP A 82 4.68 -6.78 -22.93
N GLY A 83 4.01 -6.03 -22.04
CA GLY A 83 2.87 -5.21 -22.43
C GLY A 83 2.45 -4.19 -21.39
N ARG A 84 1.15 -4.19 -21.09
CA ARG A 84 0.50 -3.26 -20.16
C ARG A 84 0.80 -3.59 -18.70
N LEU A 85 0.92 -2.55 -17.88
CA LEU A 85 1.01 -2.64 -16.43
C LEU A 85 -0.38 -2.46 -15.79
N ILE A 86 -0.52 -2.71 -14.49
CA ILE A 86 -1.77 -2.48 -13.74
C ILE A 86 -2.37 -1.07 -13.97
N PRO A 87 -1.63 0.04 -13.90
CA PRO A 87 -2.21 1.37 -14.19
C PRO A 87 -2.80 1.49 -15.60
N ASP A 88 -2.28 0.77 -16.60
CA ASP A 88 -2.86 0.81 -17.96
C ASP A 88 -4.23 0.11 -17.99
N PHE A 89 -4.36 -1.04 -17.31
CA PHE A 89 -5.65 -1.73 -17.19
C PHE A 89 -6.68 -0.94 -16.38
N ILE A 90 -6.24 -0.20 -15.36
CA ILE A 90 -7.11 0.71 -14.60
C ILE A 90 -7.56 1.87 -15.51
N ALA A 91 -6.66 2.45 -16.30
CA ALA A 91 -7.01 3.47 -17.29
C ALA A 91 -8.02 2.96 -18.34
N ASP A 92 -7.83 1.75 -18.86
CA ASP A 92 -8.79 1.08 -19.75
C ASP A 92 -10.17 0.96 -19.11
N TYR A 93 -10.24 0.53 -17.84
CA TYR A 93 -11.50 0.40 -17.12
C TYR A 93 -12.20 1.75 -16.87
N MET A 94 -11.41 2.79 -16.58
CA MET A 94 -11.88 4.15 -16.38
C MET A 94 -12.27 4.86 -17.70
N GLY A 95 -11.86 4.31 -18.85
CA GLY A 95 -12.07 4.95 -20.15
C GLY A 95 -11.23 6.21 -20.38
N ILE A 96 -10.07 6.32 -19.71
CA ILE A 96 -9.13 7.44 -19.88
C ILE A 96 -7.89 7.00 -20.68
N PRO A 97 -7.16 7.92 -21.33
CA PRO A 97 -5.90 7.59 -21.99
C PRO A 97 -4.85 7.02 -21.03
N TYR A 98 -3.97 6.14 -21.52
CA TYR A 98 -2.82 5.68 -20.75
C TYR A 98 -1.93 6.82 -20.28
N LEU A 99 -1.52 6.73 -19.03
CA LEU A 99 -0.70 7.76 -18.40
C LEU A 99 0.61 7.96 -19.15
N LYS A 100 0.95 9.23 -19.31
CA LYS A 100 2.21 9.66 -19.92
C LYS A 100 3.25 9.91 -18.82
N PRO A 101 4.54 9.67 -19.09
CA PRO A 101 5.60 9.92 -18.13
C PRO A 101 5.78 11.42 -17.89
N TYR A 102 5.89 11.83 -16.63
CA TYR A 102 6.15 13.21 -16.22
C TYR A 102 7.42 13.78 -16.86
N LEU A 103 8.51 13.02 -16.95
CA LEU A 103 9.76 13.52 -17.51
C LEU A 103 9.65 13.80 -19.02
N GLY A 104 8.80 13.06 -19.73
CA GLY A 104 8.43 13.38 -21.11
C GLY A 104 7.60 14.65 -21.21
N PHE A 105 6.76 14.96 -20.22
CA PHE A 105 6.09 16.25 -20.15
C PHE A 105 7.07 17.38 -19.86
N LYS A 106 7.96 17.19 -18.87
CA LYS A 106 8.96 18.18 -18.43
C LYS A 106 9.92 18.58 -19.55
N ASN A 107 10.32 17.64 -20.41
CA ASN A 107 11.22 17.92 -21.53
C ASN A 107 10.50 18.30 -22.84
N GLY A 108 9.16 18.36 -22.84
CA GLY A 108 8.34 18.76 -23.98
C GLY A 108 8.03 17.66 -24.99
N ALA A 109 8.46 16.42 -24.79
CA ALA A 109 8.11 15.28 -25.65
C ALA A 109 6.63 14.88 -25.52
N VAL A 110 6.01 15.11 -24.36
CA VAL A 110 4.59 14.89 -24.11
C VAL A 110 3.85 16.24 -24.17
N PRO A 111 2.80 16.37 -25.00
CA PRO A 111 2.06 17.62 -25.13
C PRO A 111 1.39 18.06 -23.83
N ARG A 112 1.29 19.37 -23.60
CA ARG A 112 0.67 19.94 -22.40
C ARG A 112 -0.76 19.47 -22.14
N HIS A 113 -1.58 19.24 -23.16
CA HIS A 113 -2.96 18.79 -22.97
C HIS A 113 -3.04 17.39 -22.31
N SER A 114 -1.98 16.59 -22.37
CA SER A 114 -1.95 15.24 -21.79
C SER A 114 -2.15 15.25 -20.28
N ILE A 115 -1.80 16.35 -19.59
CA ILE A 115 -1.91 16.45 -18.13
C ILE A 115 -3.37 16.49 -17.64
N GLN A 116 -4.34 16.74 -18.54
CA GLN A 116 -5.77 16.78 -18.21
C GLN A 116 -6.32 15.40 -17.79
N HIS A 117 -5.69 14.31 -18.20
CA HIS A 117 -6.04 12.96 -17.77
C HIS A 117 -5.08 12.42 -16.71
N GLY A 118 -4.13 13.26 -16.28
CA GLY A 118 -3.10 12.95 -15.31
C GLY A 118 -1.80 12.40 -15.91
N LEU A 119 -0.84 12.10 -15.03
CA LEU A 119 0.53 11.73 -15.37
C LEU A 119 1.05 10.62 -14.47
N ASN A 120 2.03 9.89 -14.98
CA ASN A 120 2.79 8.92 -14.23
C ASN A 120 4.14 9.53 -13.79
N PHE A 121 4.41 9.46 -12.49
CA PHE A 121 5.64 9.92 -11.85
C PHE A 121 6.56 8.75 -11.43
N ALA A 122 6.10 7.51 -11.55
CA ALA A 122 6.87 6.33 -11.20
C ALA A 122 8.12 6.20 -12.07
N VAL A 123 9.21 5.68 -11.48
CA VAL A 123 10.48 5.46 -12.19
C VAL A 123 11.02 4.08 -11.86
N ALA A 124 11.37 3.31 -12.88
CA ALA A 124 12.01 2.02 -12.68
C ALA A 124 13.27 2.13 -11.80
N GLY A 125 13.35 1.28 -10.77
CA GLY A 125 14.39 1.30 -9.74
C GLY A 125 14.12 2.25 -8.55
N ALA A 126 13.01 2.99 -8.55
CA ALA A 126 12.70 3.92 -7.47
C ALA A 126 12.52 3.23 -6.12
N THR A 127 12.97 3.94 -5.09
CA THR A 127 12.83 3.59 -3.68
C THR A 127 11.86 4.56 -3.00
N ALA A 128 11.24 4.15 -1.90
CA ALA A 128 10.53 5.07 -1.04
C ALA A 128 11.54 6.02 -0.37
N LEU A 129 12.61 5.46 0.19
CA LEU A 129 13.69 6.20 0.85
C LEU A 129 14.60 6.89 -0.17
N ASP A 130 15.25 7.97 0.26
CA ASP A 130 16.23 8.66 -0.58
C ASP A 130 17.51 7.85 -0.78
N ARG A 131 18.17 8.06 -1.93
CA ARG A 131 19.46 7.43 -2.24
C ARG A 131 20.51 7.61 -1.12
N THR A 132 20.50 8.76 -0.45
CA THR A 132 21.44 9.08 0.63
C THR A 132 21.32 8.11 1.81
N PHE A 133 20.12 7.62 2.10
CA PHE A 133 19.90 6.61 3.15
C PHE A 133 20.74 5.35 2.89
N PHE A 134 20.73 4.85 1.65
CA PHE A 134 21.47 3.65 1.28
C PHE A 134 22.98 3.88 1.28
N GLN A 135 23.43 5.04 0.78
CA GLN A 135 24.84 5.44 0.79
C GLN A 135 25.39 5.52 2.22
N GLU A 136 24.64 6.09 3.16
CA GLU A 136 25.03 6.15 4.58
C GLU A 136 25.10 4.77 5.25
N LYS A 137 24.32 3.80 4.75
CA LYS A 137 24.34 2.41 5.20
C LYS A 137 25.38 1.55 4.47
N GLY A 138 26.08 2.11 3.49
CA GLY A 138 27.11 1.43 2.72
C GLY A 138 26.60 0.59 1.56
N PHE A 139 25.30 0.66 1.23
CA PHE A 139 24.72 -0.09 0.11
C PHE A 139 24.90 0.65 -1.21
N VAL A 140 25.20 -0.11 -2.27
CA VAL A 140 25.28 0.42 -3.63
C VAL A 140 23.89 0.45 -4.26
N VAL A 141 23.48 1.64 -4.70
CA VAL A 141 22.24 1.85 -5.46
C VAL A 141 22.60 2.23 -6.89
N ASP A 142 22.14 1.43 -7.85
CA ASP A 142 22.44 1.57 -9.29
C ASP A 142 21.66 2.73 -9.97
N ALA A 143 20.84 3.45 -9.21
CA ALA A 143 20.14 4.64 -9.67
C ALA A 143 21.12 5.81 -9.89
N ALA A 144 21.37 6.15 -11.16
CA ALA A 144 22.20 7.32 -11.53
C ALA A 144 21.62 8.65 -10.99
N ALA A 145 20.30 8.77 -10.83
CA ALA A 145 19.59 9.96 -10.34
C ALA A 145 18.72 9.65 -9.11
N ASN A 146 18.48 10.64 -8.24
CA ASN A 146 17.51 10.48 -7.14
C ASN A 146 16.08 10.69 -7.66
N TYR A 147 15.29 9.63 -7.66
CA TYR A 147 13.89 9.61 -8.08
C TYR A 147 13.02 8.91 -7.02
N SER A 148 13.38 9.07 -5.75
CA SER A 148 12.64 8.55 -4.60
C SER A 148 11.18 9.00 -4.60
N LEU A 149 10.33 8.34 -3.81
CA LEU A 149 8.90 8.66 -3.76
C LEU A 149 8.63 10.14 -3.40
N MET A 150 9.45 10.75 -2.55
CA MET A 150 9.35 12.19 -2.24
C MET A 150 9.70 13.07 -3.43
N VAL A 151 10.69 12.69 -4.24
CA VAL A 151 11.01 13.40 -5.49
C VAL A 151 9.86 13.31 -6.49
N GLN A 152 9.20 12.16 -6.57
CA GLN A 152 8.02 11.99 -7.42
C GLN A 152 6.84 12.85 -6.96
N LEU A 153 6.66 13.01 -5.64
CA LEU A 153 5.69 13.94 -5.06
C LEU A 153 6.02 15.40 -5.44
N ASP A 154 7.29 15.79 -5.42
CA ASP A 154 7.70 17.13 -5.86
C ASP A 154 7.42 17.37 -7.35
N TRP A 155 7.59 16.35 -8.19
CA TRP A 155 7.19 16.43 -9.60
C TRP A 155 5.68 16.62 -9.77
N PHE A 156 4.87 15.99 -8.92
CA PHE A 156 3.43 16.24 -8.91
C PHE A 156 3.12 17.68 -8.50
N LYS A 157 3.79 18.20 -7.46
CA LYS A 157 3.65 19.61 -7.04
C LYS A 157 4.02 20.57 -8.17
N ASP A 158 5.06 20.26 -8.97
CA ASP A 158 5.37 21.03 -10.19
C ASP A 158 4.21 21.01 -11.19
N VAL A 159 3.58 19.86 -11.42
CA VAL A 159 2.45 19.72 -12.36
C VAL A 159 1.22 20.52 -11.90
N LEU A 160 0.98 20.60 -10.58
CA LEU A 160 -0.11 21.41 -10.04
C LEU A 160 -0.01 22.88 -10.46
N THR A 161 1.19 23.42 -10.66
CA THR A 161 1.36 24.82 -11.13
C THR A 161 0.80 25.05 -12.54
N TYR A 162 0.62 23.99 -13.33
CA TYR A 162 0.02 24.04 -14.67
C TYR A 162 -1.47 23.69 -14.67
N LEU A 163 -1.92 22.81 -13.78
CA LEU A 163 -3.31 22.37 -13.68
C LEU A 163 -4.18 23.35 -12.87
N CYS A 164 -3.64 23.86 -11.77
CA CYS A 164 -4.37 24.64 -10.78
C CYS A 164 -4.33 26.14 -11.09
N THR A 165 -4.95 26.53 -12.20
CA THR A 165 -5.06 27.94 -12.62
C THR A 165 -5.97 28.78 -11.69
N SER A 166 -6.86 28.13 -10.95
CA SER A 166 -7.62 28.71 -9.84
C SER A 166 -7.80 27.71 -8.70
N PRO A 167 -8.00 28.16 -7.43
CA PRO A 167 -8.19 27.25 -6.31
C PRO A 167 -9.39 26.31 -6.47
N SER A 168 -10.52 26.80 -6.99
CA SER A 168 -11.74 26.00 -7.16
C SER A 168 -11.61 24.94 -8.25
N SER A 169 -10.98 25.27 -9.38
CA SER A 169 -10.75 24.29 -10.46
C SER A 169 -9.75 23.22 -10.05
N CYS A 170 -8.74 23.59 -9.26
CA CYS A 170 -7.78 22.66 -8.68
C CYS A 170 -8.45 21.67 -7.74
N GLU A 171 -9.27 22.15 -6.81
CA GLU A 171 -9.97 21.30 -5.85
C GLU A 171 -10.91 20.31 -6.55
N GLU A 172 -11.69 20.77 -7.53
CA GLU A 172 -12.58 19.91 -8.29
C GLU A 172 -11.82 18.81 -9.04
N PHE A 173 -10.75 19.18 -9.74
CA PHE A 173 -9.92 18.25 -10.50
C PHE A 173 -9.24 17.20 -9.62
N LEU A 174 -8.68 17.60 -8.47
CA LEU A 174 -8.05 16.67 -7.54
C LEU A 174 -9.07 15.77 -6.84
N ARG A 175 -10.30 16.27 -6.61
CA ARG A 175 -11.39 15.48 -6.08
C ARG A 175 -11.88 14.41 -7.06
N SER A 176 -11.84 14.67 -8.37
CA SER A 176 -12.23 13.73 -9.42
C SER A 176 -11.09 12.83 -9.92
N SER A 177 -9.90 12.91 -9.30
CA SER A 177 -8.72 12.14 -9.69
C SER A 177 -8.51 10.89 -8.81
N LEU A 178 -8.05 9.80 -9.42
CA LEU A 178 -7.50 8.64 -8.72
C LEU A 178 -5.99 8.80 -8.52
N PHE A 179 -5.50 8.60 -7.30
CA PHE A 179 -4.07 8.61 -6.99
C PHE A 179 -3.60 7.19 -6.67
N ILE A 180 -2.68 6.64 -7.47
CA ILE A 180 -2.04 5.35 -7.19
C ILE A 180 -0.68 5.63 -6.56
N VAL A 181 -0.50 5.26 -5.29
CA VAL A 181 0.75 5.49 -4.54
C VAL A 181 1.47 4.16 -4.34
N GLY A 182 2.23 3.74 -5.34
CA GLY A 182 2.97 2.48 -5.38
C GLY A 182 2.58 1.57 -6.55
N GLU A 183 3.08 0.33 -6.61
CA GLU A 183 3.94 -0.31 -5.60
C GLU A 183 5.29 0.39 -5.46
N ILE A 184 5.78 0.47 -4.22
CA ILE A 184 7.05 1.11 -3.85
C ILE A 184 7.52 0.50 -2.53
N GLY A 185 8.82 0.27 -2.40
CA GLY A 185 9.40 -0.43 -1.26
C GLY A 185 10.15 -1.70 -1.66
N GLY A 186 9.79 -2.34 -2.77
CA GLY A 186 10.51 -3.50 -3.30
C GLY A 186 12.01 -3.25 -3.48
N ASN A 187 12.38 -2.11 -4.08
CA ASN A 187 13.78 -1.71 -4.26
C ASN A 187 14.48 -1.31 -2.96
N ASP A 188 13.74 -0.77 -1.97
CA ASP A 188 14.30 -0.39 -0.66
C ASP A 188 14.88 -1.59 0.10
N TYR A 189 14.35 -2.79 -0.16
CA TYR A 189 14.91 -4.04 0.36
C TYR A 189 15.77 -4.76 -0.67
N GLY A 190 15.45 -4.63 -1.95
CA GLY A 190 16.16 -5.28 -3.05
C GLY A 190 17.62 -4.85 -3.17
N TYR A 191 17.93 -3.56 -3.00
CA TYR A 191 19.32 -3.10 -2.99
C TYR A 191 20.11 -3.72 -1.83
N PRO A 192 19.68 -3.62 -0.55
CA PRO A 192 20.33 -4.34 0.55
C PRO A 192 20.42 -5.86 0.35
N LEU A 193 19.40 -6.52 -0.23
CA LEU A 193 19.38 -7.97 -0.46
C LEU A 193 20.46 -8.46 -1.45
N SER A 194 21.06 -7.57 -2.23
CA SER A 194 22.22 -7.88 -3.05
C SER A 194 23.52 -8.04 -2.25
N GLU A 195 23.54 -7.54 -1.01
CA GLU A 195 24.72 -7.53 -0.14
C GLU A 195 24.51 -8.33 1.17
N THR A 196 23.28 -8.39 1.70
CA THR A 196 22.97 -9.06 2.96
C THR A 196 21.59 -9.72 2.98
N THR A 197 21.49 -10.87 3.63
CA THR A 197 20.22 -11.56 3.94
C THR A 197 19.84 -11.44 5.41
N ASP A 198 20.47 -10.54 6.16
CA ASP A 198 20.18 -10.32 7.57
C ASP A 198 18.77 -9.71 7.74
N PHE A 199 17.84 -10.53 8.21
CA PHE A 199 16.46 -10.15 8.41
C PHE A 199 16.30 -8.98 9.37
N GLU A 200 17.11 -8.88 10.44
CA GLU A 200 16.96 -7.78 11.42
C GLU A 200 17.41 -6.45 10.82
N VAL A 201 18.43 -6.47 9.95
CA VAL A 201 18.84 -5.30 9.18
C VAL A 201 17.70 -4.83 8.28
N LEU A 202 17.16 -5.72 7.44
CA LEU A 202 16.06 -5.40 6.53
C LEU A 202 14.79 -4.94 7.27
N ARG A 203 14.46 -5.63 8.36
CA ARG A 203 13.30 -5.32 9.20
C ARG A 203 13.38 -3.94 9.81
N SER A 204 14.59 -3.47 10.15
CA SER A 204 14.80 -2.14 10.72
C SER A 204 14.42 -1.00 9.77
N TYR A 205 14.33 -1.26 8.46
CA TYR A 205 13.99 -0.27 7.44
C TYR A 205 12.49 -0.17 7.18
N VAL A 206 11.74 -1.25 7.46
CA VAL A 206 10.30 -1.35 7.12
C VAL A 206 9.49 -0.17 7.67
N THR A 207 9.72 0.21 8.92
CA THR A 207 9.01 1.35 9.53
C THR A 207 9.33 2.67 8.82
N GLN A 208 10.56 2.85 8.33
CA GLN A 208 10.98 4.08 7.64
C GLN A 208 10.37 4.13 6.23
N VAL A 209 10.40 3.02 5.50
CA VAL A 209 9.76 2.89 4.17
C VAL A 209 8.27 3.19 4.28
N VAL A 210 7.55 2.53 5.21
CA VAL A 210 6.12 2.77 5.44
C VAL A 210 5.86 4.21 5.88
N SER A 211 6.73 4.80 6.72
CA SER A 211 6.59 6.19 7.13
C SER A 211 6.67 7.15 5.94
N VAL A 212 7.58 6.94 4.98
CA VAL A 212 7.66 7.80 3.78
C VAL A 212 6.42 7.66 2.92
N VAL A 213 5.96 6.43 2.65
CA VAL A 213 4.71 6.18 1.91
C VAL A 213 3.54 6.91 2.56
N THR A 214 3.38 6.79 3.87
CA THR A 214 2.29 7.46 4.61
C THR A 214 2.42 8.99 4.60
N SER A 215 3.65 9.52 4.57
CA SER A 215 3.89 10.96 4.49
C SER A 215 3.47 11.52 3.14
N VAL A 216 3.76 10.79 2.05
CA VAL A 216 3.30 11.17 0.71
C VAL A 216 1.78 11.12 0.59
N ILE A 217 1.14 10.11 1.18
CA ILE A 217 -0.34 10.03 1.25
C ILE A 217 -0.91 11.26 1.98
N ILE A 218 -0.35 11.63 3.13
CA ILE A 218 -0.79 12.80 3.90
C ILE A 218 -0.63 14.08 3.07
N GLU A 219 0.53 14.27 2.45
CA GLU A 219 0.78 15.44 1.60
C GLU A 219 -0.18 15.53 0.41
N LEU A 220 -0.48 14.40 -0.25
CA LEU A 220 -1.47 14.37 -1.33
C LEU A 220 -2.87 14.75 -0.82
N ILE A 221 -3.26 14.28 0.36
CA ILE A 221 -4.53 14.65 1.01
C ILE A 221 -4.59 16.15 1.30
N ASP A 222 -3.50 16.71 1.85
CA ASP A 222 -3.38 18.12 2.17
C ASP A 222 -3.41 19.01 0.91
N LEU A 223 -2.90 18.49 -0.21
CA LEU A 223 -3.01 19.12 -1.54
C LEU A 223 -4.42 19.04 -2.15
N GLY A 224 -5.29 18.17 -1.63
CA GLY A 224 -6.69 18.07 -2.06
C GLY A 224 -7.10 16.72 -2.65
N ALA A 225 -6.23 15.71 -2.67
CA ALA A 225 -6.60 14.37 -3.11
C ALA A 225 -7.74 13.78 -2.26
N ARG A 226 -8.65 13.04 -2.90
CA ARG A 226 -9.81 12.43 -2.24
C ARG A 226 -9.93 10.93 -2.43
N THR A 227 -9.28 10.35 -3.44
CA THR A 227 -9.20 8.90 -3.62
C THR A 227 -7.77 8.48 -3.84
N LEU A 228 -7.24 7.64 -2.94
CA LEU A 228 -5.89 7.11 -3.02
C LEU A 228 -5.93 5.58 -2.96
N MET A 229 -5.44 4.93 -4.01
CA MET A 229 -5.16 3.49 -4.03
C MET A 229 -3.69 3.26 -3.68
N VAL A 230 -3.44 2.42 -2.68
CA VAL A 230 -2.10 2.16 -2.15
C VAL A 230 -1.83 0.65 -2.25
N PRO A 231 -1.04 0.22 -3.25
CA PRO A 231 -0.62 -1.16 -3.36
C PRO A 231 0.28 -1.59 -2.21
N GLY A 232 0.04 -2.80 -1.70
CA GLY A 232 1.05 -3.51 -0.91
C GLY A 232 2.13 -4.12 -1.81
N SER A 233 3.25 -4.51 -1.22
CA SER A 233 4.30 -5.25 -1.92
C SER A 233 3.84 -6.64 -2.37
N LEU A 234 4.43 -7.11 -3.46
CA LEU A 234 4.24 -8.46 -4.02
C LEU A 234 4.84 -9.56 -3.12
N PRO A 235 4.45 -10.84 -3.32
CA PRO A 235 5.08 -11.97 -2.63
C PRO A 235 6.44 -12.27 -3.27
N LEU A 236 7.46 -11.45 -2.96
CA LEU A 236 8.77 -11.55 -3.61
C LEU A 236 9.56 -12.82 -3.25
N GLY A 237 9.11 -13.65 -2.32
CA GLY A 237 9.61 -15.02 -2.16
C GLY A 237 9.34 -15.89 -3.39
N CYS A 238 8.39 -15.52 -4.25
CA CYS A 238 8.10 -16.19 -5.52
C CYS A 238 8.89 -15.62 -6.70
N ASN A 239 9.67 -14.57 -6.49
CA ASN A 239 10.37 -13.86 -7.55
C ASN A 239 11.56 -14.69 -8.09
N PRO A 240 11.67 -14.90 -9.42
CA PRO A 240 12.73 -15.71 -10.02
C PRO A 240 14.14 -15.22 -9.73
N ALA A 241 14.36 -13.90 -9.70
CA ALA A 241 15.68 -13.37 -9.38
C ALA A 241 16.07 -13.68 -7.92
N TYR A 242 15.16 -13.53 -6.96
CA TYR A 242 15.42 -13.92 -5.57
C TYR A 242 15.50 -15.44 -5.39
N LEU A 243 14.68 -16.22 -6.10
CA LEU A 243 14.75 -17.68 -6.07
C LEU A 243 16.07 -18.22 -6.62
N THR A 244 16.68 -17.53 -7.59
CA THR A 244 18.02 -17.86 -8.10
C THR A 244 19.11 -17.42 -7.13
N ARG A 245 19.08 -16.18 -6.63
CA ARG A 245 20.16 -15.61 -5.80
C ARG A 245 20.17 -16.09 -4.35
N LEU A 246 18.99 -16.36 -3.80
CA LEU A 246 18.78 -16.72 -2.39
C LEU A 246 18.37 -18.19 -2.26
N ALA A 247 18.74 -19.02 -3.23
CA ALA A 247 18.41 -20.43 -3.26
C ALA A 247 18.95 -21.16 -2.02
N LEU A 248 18.02 -21.73 -1.26
CA LEU A 248 18.31 -22.60 -0.12
C LEU A 248 18.29 -24.07 -0.54
N LYS A 249 19.10 -24.90 0.13
CA LYS A 249 19.18 -26.36 -0.15
C LYS A 249 17.98 -27.11 0.40
N GLU A 250 17.47 -26.68 1.55
CA GLU A 250 16.41 -27.38 2.28
C GLU A 250 15.04 -27.08 1.66
N LYS A 251 14.30 -28.14 1.33
CA LYS A 251 13.02 -28.03 0.61
C LYS A 251 11.90 -27.45 1.48
N ASP A 252 12.01 -27.58 2.80
CA ASP A 252 11.05 -27.06 3.76
C ASP A 252 11.12 -25.53 3.91
N GLU A 253 12.15 -24.88 3.38
CA GLU A 253 12.23 -23.41 3.27
C GLU A 253 11.32 -22.84 2.17
N TYR A 254 10.81 -23.70 1.29
CA TYR A 254 9.89 -23.32 0.21
C TYR A 254 8.46 -23.76 0.55
N ASP A 255 7.48 -22.97 0.13
CA ASP A 255 6.08 -23.35 0.22
C ASP A 255 5.67 -24.31 -0.91
N GLN A 256 4.40 -24.73 -0.90
CA GLN A 256 3.87 -25.68 -1.89
C GLN A 256 3.88 -25.13 -3.33
N SER A 257 4.00 -23.81 -3.51
CA SER A 257 4.06 -23.15 -4.81
C SER A 257 5.51 -22.91 -5.26
N GLY A 258 6.51 -23.31 -4.45
CA GLY A 258 7.92 -23.13 -4.74
C GLY A 258 8.49 -21.77 -4.30
N CYS A 259 7.77 -21.00 -3.48
CA CYS A 259 8.22 -19.69 -3.04
C CYS A 259 8.99 -19.74 -1.71
N LEU A 260 10.01 -18.90 -1.54
CA LEU A 260 10.76 -18.75 -0.29
C LEU A 260 9.87 -18.23 0.83
N LYS A 261 9.68 -19.04 1.89
CA LYS A 261 8.80 -18.71 3.02
C LYS A 261 9.27 -17.48 3.78
N TRP A 262 10.55 -17.40 4.12
CA TRP A 262 11.07 -16.30 4.93
C TRP A 262 10.92 -14.94 4.22
N LEU A 263 11.12 -14.90 2.90
CA LEU A 263 11.02 -13.68 2.12
C LEU A 263 9.56 -13.27 1.94
N ASN A 264 8.65 -14.22 1.69
CA ASN A 264 7.21 -13.95 1.69
C ASN A 264 6.72 -13.48 3.06
N ASN A 265 7.24 -14.03 4.16
CA ASN A 265 6.92 -13.57 5.52
C ASN A 265 7.42 -12.14 5.76
N PHE A 266 8.61 -11.78 5.26
CA PHE A 266 9.15 -10.42 5.34
C PHE A 266 8.25 -9.40 4.62
N PHE A 267 7.88 -9.66 3.36
CA PHE A 267 6.98 -8.77 2.61
C PHE A 267 5.55 -8.76 3.16
N GLY A 268 5.10 -9.88 3.74
CA GLY A 268 3.86 -9.94 4.52
C GLY A 268 3.90 -9.04 5.75
N TYR A 269 5.03 -8.97 6.45
CA TYR A 269 5.24 -8.06 7.58
C TYR A 269 5.23 -6.58 7.15
N HIS A 270 5.90 -6.24 6.03
CA HIS A 270 5.80 -4.90 5.44
C HIS A 270 4.34 -4.51 5.18
N ASN A 271 3.60 -5.38 4.49
CA ASN A 271 2.19 -5.16 4.16
C ASN A 271 1.30 -5.01 5.39
N GLN A 272 1.57 -5.78 6.44
CA GLN A 272 0.85 -5.66 7.70
C GLN A 272 1.04 -4.27 8.32
N LEU A 273 2.26 -3.75 8.36
CA LEU A 273 2.55 -2.42 8.89
C LEU A 273 1.94 -1.32 8.03
N LEU A 274 2.03 -1.42 6.71
CA LEU A 274 1.39 -0.49 5.78
C LEU A 274 -0.12 -0.43 6.04
N GLN A 275 -0.80 -1.58 6.11
CA GLN A 275 -2.25 -1.63 6.37
C GLN A 275 -2.64 -1.05 7.74
N ILE A 276 -1.82 -1.23 8.77
CA ILE A 276 -2.05 -0.60 10.09
C ILE A 276 -2.04 0.92 9.95
N GLU A 277 -1.05 1.49 9.26
CA GLU A 277 -0.97 2.92 9.05
C GLU A 277 -2.08 3.45 8.13
N LEU A 278 -2.42 2.74 7.06
CA LEU A 278 -3.54 3.14 6.19
C LEU A 278 -4.86 3.18 6.96
N ARG A 279 -5.13 2.20 7.83
CA ARG A 279 -6.31 2.23 8.72
C ARG A 279 -6.28 3.41 9.68
N ARG A 280 -5.10 3.77 10.21
CA ARG A 280 -4.96 4.97 11.03
C ARG A 280 -5.29 6.23 10.23
N LEU A 281 -4.82 6.33 8.99
CA LEU A 281 -5.12 7.48 8.11
C LEU A 281 -6.60 7.55 7.74
N GLN A 282 -7.26 6.41 7.45
CA GLN A 282 -8.71 6.37 7.20
C GLN A 282 -9.53 6.95 8.37
N VAL A 283 -9.09 6.71 9.62
CA VAL A 283 -9.73 7.29 10.81
C VAL A 283 -9.47 8.80 10.93
N LEU A 284 -8.27 9.26 10.59
CA LEU A 284 -7.89 10.67 10.68
C LEU A 284 -8.48 11.52 9.55
N TYR A 285 -8.69 10.93 8.37
CA TYR A 285 -9.18 11.58 7.17
C TYR A 285 -10.47 10.91 6.67
N PRO A 286 -11.58 10.93 7.42
CA PRO A 286 -12.81 10.22 7.07
C PRO A 286 -13.52 10.76 5.82
N HIS A 287 -13.03 11.86 5.25
CA HIS A 287 -13.52 12.48 4.02
C HIS A 287 -12.70 12.05 2.79
N VAL A 288 -11.69 11.19 2.97
CA VAL A 288 -10.81 10.66 1.92
C VAL A 288 -11.04 9.16 1.80
N ASN A 289 -11.18 8.67 0.58
CA ASN A 289 -11.20 7.25 0.28
C ASN A 289 -9.76 6.73 0.11
N ILE A 290 -9.25 6.05 1.13
CA ILE A 290 -7.92 5.41 1.07
C ILE A 290 -8.13 3.91 0.91
N ILE A 291 -7.69 3.35 -0.21
CA ILE A 291 -7.96 1.97 -0.63
C ILE A 291 -6.64 1.19 -0.58
N TYR A 292 -6.59 0.09 0.16
CA TYR A 292 -5.46 -0.82 0.12
C TYR A 292 -5.63 -1.79 -1.05
N ALA A 293 -4.69 -1.79 -1.98
CA ALA A 293 -4.65 -2.75 -3.09
C ALA A 293 -3.77 -3.96 -2.71
N ASP A 294 -4.41 -5.10 -2.46
CA ASP A 294 -3.75 -6.31 -1.96
C ASP A 294 -3.06 -7.11 -3.08
N TYR A 295 -2.02 -6.51 -3.65
CA TYR A 295 -1.20 -7.12 -4.69
C TYR A 295 -0.59 -8.45 -4.23
N PHE A 296 -0.26 -8.55 -2.93
CA PHE A 296 0.32 -9.76 -2.35
C PHE A 296 -0.60 -10.97 -2.54
N HIS A 297 -1.84 -10.88 -2.05
CA HIS A 297 -2.78 -11.99 -2.16
C HIS A 297 -3.31 -12.15 -3.58
N ASP A 298 -3.45 -11.06 -4.35
CA ASP A 298 -3.86 -11.15 -5.74
C ASP A 298 -2.85 -11.92 -6.59
N ALA A 299 -1.54 -11.72 -6.37
CA ALA A 299 -0.49 -12.51 -6.99
C ALA A 299 -0.43 -13.95 -6.45
N LEU A 300 -0.59 -14.16 -5.14
CA LEU A 300 -0.58 -15.51 -4.54
C LEU A 300 -1.62 -16.47 -5.13
N ARG A 301 -2.76 -15.96 -5.62
CA ARG A 301 -3.75 -16.81 -6.30
C ARG A 301 -3.20 -17.42 -7.58
N MET A 302 -2.36 -16.70 -8.32
CA MET A 302 -1.74 -17.20 -9.54
C MET A 302 -0.75 -18.33 -9.26
N TYR A 303 0.04 -18.24 -8.18
CA TYR A 303 0.97 -19.32 -7.80
C TYR A 303 0.26 -20.57 -7.25
N ARG A 304 -0.83 -20.38 -6.50
CA ARG A 304 -1.59 -21.50 -5.90
C ARG A 304 -2.45 -22.26 -6.91
N SER A 305 -2.83 -21.62 -8.02
CA SER A 305 -3.75 -22.21 -9.00
C SER A 305 -3.45 -21.78 -10.43
N PRO A 306 -2.20 -21.92 -10.92
CA PRO A 306 -1.73 -21.32 -12.18
C PRO A 306 -2.60 -21.67 -13.38
N LYS A 307 -3.03 -22.93 -13.50
CA LYS A 307 -3.92 -23.40 -14.57
C LYS A 307 -5.26 -22.67 -14.64
N GLN A 308 -5.82 -22.22 -13.51
CA GLN A 308 -7.09 -21.47 -13.50
C GLN A 308 -6.94 -20.07 -14.09
N PHE A 309 -5.70 -19.55 -14.08
CA PHE A 309 -5.34 -18.25 -14.64
C PHE A 309 -4.74 -18.38 -16.06
N GLY A 310 -4.67 -19.60 -16.61
CA GLY A 310 -4.12 -19.84 -17.95
C GLY A 310 -2.60 -20.01 -18.00
N PHE A 311 -1.91 -20.05 -16.85
CA PHE A 311 -0.46 -20.24 -16.83
C PHE A 311 -0.06 -21.70 -17.02
N GLY A 312 1.05 -21.90 -17.73
CA GLY A 312 1.63 -23.20 -18.08
C GLY A 312 2.29 -23.91 -16.89
N THR A 313 2.95 -25.04 -17.16
CA THR A 313 3.62 -25.83 -16.12
C THR A 313 4.86 -25.16 -15.56
N ASP A 314 5.52 -24.32 -16.36
CA ASP A 314 6.72 -23.57 -16.02
C ASP A 314 6.42 -22.13 -15.55
N TYR A 315 5.21 -21.88 -15.03
CA TYR A 315 4.69 -20.55 -14.69
C TYR A 315 5.60 -19.66 -13.84
N ILE A 316 6.47 -20.26 -13.01
CA ILE A 316 7.40 -19.56 -12.11
C ILE A 316 8.76 -19.25 -12.77
N LYS A 317 9.06 -19.81 -13.95
CA LYS A 317 10.22 -19.39 -14.74
C LYS A 317 9.92 -18.05 -15.41
N VAL A 318 10.98 -17.32 -15.77
CA VAL A 318 10.84 -16.09 -16.56
C VAL A 318 10.67 -16.44 -18.03
N CYS A 319 9.79 -15.72 -18.74
CA CYS A 319 9.63 -15.87 -20.18
C CYS A 319 10.88 -15.42 -20.94
N CYS A 320 11.47 -14.29 -20.55
CA CYS A 320 12.66 -13.72 -21.17
C CYS A 320 13.85 -13.74 -20.20
N GLY A 321 14.83 -14.60 -20.47
CA GLY A 321 16.00 -14.71 -19.61
C GLY A 321 17.06 -15.70 -20.11
N GLY A 322 18.20 -15.68 -19.42
CA GLY A 322 19.45 -16.32 -19.87
C GLY A 322 19.72 -17.73 -19.32
N GLY A 323 18.70 -18.51 -18.97
CA GLY A 323 18.84 -19.91 -18.53
C GLY A 323 18.93 -20.10 -17.00
N GLY A 324 19.36 -21.29 -16.56
CA GLY A 324 19.32 -21.68 -15.14
C GLY A 324 17.95 -22.23 -14.69
N PRO A 325 17.78 -22.58 -13.39
CA PRO A 325 16.58 -23.28 -12.90
C PRO A 325 15.26 -22.51 -13.13
N TYR A 326 15.30 -21.18 -13.02
CA TYR A 326 14.16 -20.29 -13.21
C TYR A 326 14.20 -19.53 -14.55
N ASN A 327 15.05 -19.98 -15.48
CA ASN A 327 15.39 -19.26 -16.72
C ASN A 327 15.95 -17.83 -16.49
N PHE A 328 16.42 -17.53 -15.28
CA PHE A 328 16.98 -16.23 -14.90
C PHE A 328 18.48 -16.33 -14.60
N ASN A 329 19.27 -15.39 -15.15
CA ASN A 329 20.71 -15.26 -14.95
C ASN A 329 21.14 -13.79 -14.95
N ASP A 330 21.90 -13.36 -13.94
CA ASP A 330 22.38 -11.98 -13.76
C ASP A 330 23.33 -11.48 -14.84
N THR A 331 23.97 -12.40 -15.58
CA THR A 331 24.89 -12.04 -16.67
C THR A 331 24.23 -12.09 -18.05
N ALA A 332 22.93 -12.39 -18.12
CA ALA A 332 22.18 -12.57 -19.35
C ALA A 332 20.72 -12.22 -19.10
N LEU A 333 20.45 -10.92 -18.98
CA LEU A 333 19.16 -10.34 -18.66
C LEU A 333 18.31 -10.17 -19.93
N CYS A 334 16.99 -10.08 -19.76
CA CYS A 334 16.10 -9.78 -20.89
C CYS A 334 16.51 -8.47 -21.56
N GLY A 335 16.57 -8.45 -22.90
CA GLY A 335 17.06 -7.30 -23.66
C GLY A 335 18.56 -7.32 -23.96
N ASP A 336 19.34 -8.19 -23.29
CA ASP A 336 20.73 -8.42 -23.65
C ASP A 336 20.86 -9.18 -24.98
N ALA A 337 21.97 -8.94 -25.69
CA ALA A 337 22.24 -9.61 -26.96
C ALA A 337 22.30 -11.14 -26.78
N GLY A 338 21.47 -11.87 -27.53
CA GLY A 338 21.41 -13.33 -27.49
C GLY A 338 20.44 -13.91 -26.45
N VAL A 339 19.81 -13.08 -25.63
CA VAL A 339 18.72 -13.50 -24.75
C VAL A 339 17.41 -13.50 -25.52
N ILE A 340 16.69 -14.62 -25.49
CA ILE A 340 15.48 -14.86 -26.27
C ILE A 340 14.30 -14.99 -25.30
N ALA A 341 13.17 -14.36 -25.66
CA ALA A 341 11.91 -14.54 -24.95
C ALA A 341 11.19 -15.82 -25.39
N CYS A 342 10.38 -16.38 -24.51
CA CYS A 342 9.48 -17.49 -24.81
C CYS A 342 8.48 -17.15 -25.93
N ASP A 343 7.91 -18.17 -26.57
CA ASP A 343 7.00 -18.00 -27.70
C ASP A 343 5.64 -17.41 -27.28
N ASP A 344 5.11 -17.80 -26.11
CA ASP A 344 3.84 -17.31 -25.56
C ASP A 344 4.03 -16.77 -24.13
N PRO A 345 4.20 -15.44 -23.96
CA PRO A 345 4.30 -14.81 -22.65
C PRO A 345 3.07 -15.01 -21.76
N SER A 346 1.90 -15.33 -22.31
CA SER A 346 0.67 -15.50 -21.51
C SER A 346 0.66 -16.77 -20.66
N GLU A 347 1.55 -17.73 -20.95
CA GLU A 347 1.73 -18.94 -20.15
C GLU A 347 2.61 -18.74 -18.91
N TYR A 348 3.25 -17.57 -18.76
CA TYR A 348 4.21 -17.27 -17.69
C TYR A 348 3.69 -16.16 -16.77
N ILE A 349 3.99 -16.24 -15.47
CA ILE A 349 3.70 -15.15 -14.53
C ILE A 349 4.75 -14.04 -14.67
N TYR A 350 6.01 -14.40 -14.86
CA TYR A 350 7.14 -13.48 -14.91
C TYR A 350 7.60 -13.24 -16.35
N TRP A 351 7.72 -11.96 -16.72
CA TRP A 351 8.31 -11.56 -17.98
C TRP A 351 9.82 -11.70 -17.93
N ASP A 352 10.43 -11.06 -16.94
CA ASP A 352 11.85 -11.14 -16.62
C ASP A 352 12.05 -11.51 -15.14
N GLY A 353 13.27 -11.41 -14.62
CA GLY A 353 13.60 -11.76 -13.22
C GLY A 353 12.82 -11.01 -12.16
N TYR A 354 12.23 -9.86 -12.48
CA TYR A 354 11.65 -8.92 -11.53
C TYR A 354 10.18 -8.63 -11.81
N HIS A 355 9.82 -8.53 -13.08
CA HIS A 355 8.54 -7.98 -13.51
C HIS A 355 7.61 -9.05 -14.05
N PHE A 356 6.30 -8.81 -13.89
CA PHE A 356 5.28 -9.74 -14.36
C PHE A 356 5.00 -9.56 -15.86
N THR A 357 4.40 -10.59 -16.44
CA THR A 357 3.85 -10.51 -17.79
C THR A 357 2.59 -9.64 -17.81
N GLU A 358 2.23 -9.14 -18.99
CA GLU A 358 0.96 -8.44 -19.25
C GLU A 358 -0.24 -9.29 -18.80
N ALA A 359 -0.17 -10.61 -19.01
CA ALA A 359 -1.21 -11.55 -18.61
C ALA A 359 -1.38 -11.62 -17.08
N ALA A 360 -0.27 -11.66 -16.34
CA ALA A 360 -0.29 -11.62 -14.88
C ALA A 360 -0.81 -10.28 -14.35
N TYR A 361 -0.34 -9.15 -14.90
CA TYR A 361 -0.87 -7.83 -14.53
C TYR A 361 -2.36 -7.69 -14.83
N ARG A 362 -2.85 -8.26 -15.94
CA ARG A 362 -4.27 -8.27 -16.29
C ARG A 362 -5.12 -8.96 -15.22
N TRP A 363 -4.67 -10.12 -14.74
CA TRP A 363 -5.39 -10.86 -13.69
C TRP A 363 -5.42 -10.13 -12.37
N MET A 364 -4.31 -9.50 -12.00
CA MET A 364 -4.26 -8.65 -10.81
C MET A 364 -5.21 -7.46 -10.94
N ALA A 365 -5.13 -6.70 -12.04
CA ALA A 365 -5.99 -5.54 -12.27
C ALA A 365 -7.49 -5.90 -12.24
N LYS A 366 -7.87 -7.04 -12.87
CA LYS A 366 -9.23 -7.57 -12.81
C LYS A 366 -9.69 -7.87 -11.38
N GLY A 367 -8.78 -8.31 -10.51
CA GLY A 367 -9.06 -8.52 -9.09
C GLY A 367 -9.36 -7.23 -8.33
N LEU A 368 -8.61 -6.16 -8.62
CA LEU A 368 -8.77 -4.85 -7.97
C LEU A 368 -10.10 -4.20 -8.37
N VAL A 369 -10.38 -4.16 -9.66
CA VAL A 369 -11.58 -3.51 -10.22
C VAL A 369 -12.88 -4.20 -9.75
N LYS A 370 -12.90 -5.54 -9.68
CA LYS A 370 -14.08 -6.29 -9.21
C LYS A 370 -14.37 -6.09 -7.72
N LYS A 371 -13.33 -6.02 -6.88
CA LYS A 371 -13.49 -5.81 -5.43
C LYS A 371 -14.14 -4.46 -5.11
N GLU A 372 -13.89 -3.42 -5.90
CA GLU A 372 -14.57 -2.12 -5.73
C GLU A 372 -16.06 -2.20 -6.03
N THR A 373 -16.45 -2.96 -7.05
CA THR A 373 -17.88 -3.15 -7.41
C THR A 373 -18.66 -3.95 -6.36
N GLU A 374 -17.99 -4.76 -5.54
CA GLU A 374 -18.63 -5.57 -4.49
C GLU A 374 -18.56 -4.89 -3.10
N SER A 375 -17.52 -4.08 -2.82
CA SER A 375 -17.34 -3.43 -1.51
C SER A 375 -18.20 -2.19 -1.27
N SER A 376 -18.71 -1.57 -2.34
CA SER A 376 -19.57 -0.38 -2.25
C SER A 376 -20.97 -0.67 -1.67
N ASP A 377 -21.37 -1.95 -1.57
CA ASP A 377 -22.72 -2.37 -1.18
C ASP A 377 -22.81 -3.34 0.03
N ASP A 378 -21.72 -3.69 0.74
CA ASP A 378 -21.78 -4.65 1.86
C ASP A 378 -21.59 -4.04 3.27
N PRO A 379 -22.69 -3.86 4.04
CA PRO A 379 -22.66 -3.44 5.44
C PRO A 379 -21.86 -4.37 6.37
N ARG A 380 -21.70 -5.66 6.01
CA ARG A 380 -20.97 -6.64 6.83
C ARG A 380 -19.46 -6.41 6.79
N ALA A 381 -18.91 -6.05 5.64
CA ALA A 381 -17.50 -5.69 5.51
C ALA A 381 -17.13 -4.46 6.36
N VAL A 382 -18.02 -3.45 6.40
CA VAL A 382 -17.85 -2.25 7.22
C VAL A 382 -17.91 -2.56 8.72
N MET A 383 -18.83 -3.44 9.15
CA MET A 383 -18.93 -3.87 10.55
C MET A 383 -17.79 -4.80 10.98
N ALA A 384 -17.37 -5.74 10.12
CA ALA A 384 -16.24 -6.64 10.39
C ALA A 384 -14.93 -5.86 10.56
N SER A 385 -14.71 -4.83 9.73
CA SER A 385 -13.57 -3.92 9.88
C SER A 385 -13.57 -3.18 11.22
N LYS A 386 -14.74 -2.70 11.68
CA LYS A 386 -14.90 -2.03 12.98
C LYS A 386 -14.72 -2.96 14.18
N LEU A 387 -15.23 -4.19 14.12
CA LEU A 387 -15.10 -5.19 15.18
C LEU A 387 -13.64 -5.69 15.29
N TRP A 388 -12.99 -5.96 14.15
CA TRP A 388 -11.58 -6.33 14.09
C TRP A 388 -10.66 -5.23 14.64
N PHE A 389 -10.95 -3.96 14.34
CA PHE A 389 -10.25 -2.80 14.90
C PHE A 389 -10.36 -2.76 16.43
N ALA A 390 -11.53 -3.08 16.99
CA ALA A 390 -11.71 -3.08 18.44
C ALA A 390 -10.92 -4.19 19.14
N GLU A 391 -10.86 -5.39 18.56
CA GLU A 391 -10.08 -6.51 19.10
C GLU A 391 -8.56 -6.27 18.99
N HIS A 392 -8.08 -5.76 17.84
CA HIS A 392 -6.64 -5.63 17.57
C HIS A 392 -6.02 -4.38 18.19
N THR A 393 -6.79 -3.29 18.34
CA THR A 393 -6.34 -2.12 19.12
C THR A 393 -6.09 -2.50 20.57
N VAL A 394 -6.94 -3.36 21.16
CA VAL A 394 -6.77 -3.85 22.53
C VAL A 394 -5.55 -4.77 22.64
N SER A 395 -5.33 -5.67 21.66
CA SER A 395 -4.20 -6.60 21.67
C SER A 395 -2.82 -5.97 21.41
N GLN A 396 -2.74 -4.90 20.61
CA GLN A 396 -1.46 -4.20 20.36
C GLN A 396 -1.15 -3.17 21.45
N PHE A 397 -2.16 -2.61 22.12
CA PHE A 397 -1.95 -1.78 23.29
C PHE A 397 -1.43 -2.59 24.49
N THR A 398 -1.83 -3.84 24.67
CA THR A 398 -1.29 -4.70 25.74
C THR A 398 0.17 -5.08 25.50
N GLN A 399 0.56 -5.38 24.25
CA GLN A 399 1.96 -5.69 23.91
C GLN A 399 2.90 -4.48 24.00
N SER A 400 2.48 -3.29 23.54
CA SER A 400 3.27 -2.07 23.66
C SER A 400 3.39 -1.58 25.12
N GLN A 401 2.39 -1.85 25.97
CA GLN A 401 2.50 -1.57 27.41
C GLN A 401 3.41 -2.55 28.16
N LEU A 402 3.43 -3.83 27.77
CA LEU A 402 4.39 -4.81 28.32
C LEU A 402 5.84 -4.42 28.03
N SER A 403 6.14 -3.91 26.82
CA SER A 403 7.50 -3.46 26.49
C SER A 403 7.90 -2.17 27.22
N MET A 404 6.98 -1.23 27.40
CA MET A 404 7.23 0.01 28.16
C MET A 404 7.43 -0.25 29.66
N VAL A 405 6.67 -1.17 30.26
CA VAL A 405 6.82 -1.55 31.68
C VAL A 405 8.12 -2.32 31.92
N ASN A 406 8.52 -3.20 31.00
CA ASN A 406 9.78 -3.94 31.10
C ASN A 406 11.01 -3.02 30.94
N ASN A 407 10.94 -1.99 30.10
CA ASN A 407 12.02 -1.00 29.98
C ASN A 407 12.12 -0.05 31.19
N ALA A 408 11.00 0.25 31.87
CA ALA A 408 11.01 1.10 33.07
C ALA A 408 11.64 0.40 34.29
N ASN A 409 11.59 -0.94 34.35
CA ASN A 409 12.13 -1.73 35.46
C ASN A 409 13.64 -2.02 35.35
N ASN A 410 14.30 -1.68 34.24
CA ASN A 410 15.74 -1.90 34.02
C ASN A 410 16.64 -0.67 34.29
N LEU A 411 16.10 0.39 34.90
CA LEU A 411 16.90 1.56 35.31
C LEU A 411 17.51 1.36 36.70
N ASN A 412 18.75 0.88 36.74
CA ASN A 412 19.56 0.76 37.96
C ASN A 412 20.03 2.16 38.44
N PRO A 413 19.80 2.55 39.71
CA PRO A 413 20.23 3.86 40.21
C PRO A 413 21.62 3.78 40.85
N THR A 414 22.66 4.13 40.09
CA THR A 414 23.96 4.51 40.67
C THR A 414 24.28 5.95 40.30
N ALA A 415 23.88 6.90 41.16
CA ALA A 415 24.54 8.21 41.24
C ALA A 415 24.22 8.91 42.58
N GLY A 416 25.28 9.44 43.19
CA GLY A 416 25.35 9.97 44.54
C GLY A 416 24.44 11.15 44.89
N LYS A 417 24.30 11.34 46.22
CA LYS A 417 23.68 12.49 46.89
C LYS A 417 24.25 13.82 46.36
N ASN A 418 23.40 14.65 45.76
CA ASN A 418 23.18 16.07 46.09
C ASN A 418 22.38 16.75 44.97
N ASN A 419 21.04 16.77 45.08
CA ASN A 419 20.23 17.85 44.52
C ASN A 419 18.77 17.74 44.97
N LYS A 420 18.35 18.58 45.93
CA LYS A 420 16.93 18.66 46.35
C LYS A 420 16.01 19.10 45.19
N ASP A 421 16.55 19.78 44.19
CA ASP A 421 15.82 20.27 43.01
C ASP A 421 15.58 19.19 41.94
N VAL A 422 16.47 18.20 41.83
CA VAL A 422 16.29 17.05 40.92
C VAL A 422 15.21 16.10 41.47
N VAL A 423 15.20 15.88 42.80
CA VAL A 423 14.19 15.05 43.47
C VAL A 423 12.80 15.70 43.40
N SER A 424 12.70 17.03 43.49
CA SER A 424 11.42 17.75 43.37
C SER A 424 10.89 17.76 41.93
N SER A 425 11.78 17.87 40.93
CA SER A 425 11.46 17.73 39.50
C SER A 425 10.98 16.32 39.14
N LEU A 426 11.67 15.28 39.64
CA LEU A 426 11.28 13.88 39.44
C LEU A 426 9.92 13.56 40.08
N LYS A 427 9.64 14.06 41.28
CA LYS A 427 8.33 13.91 41.92
C LYS A 427 7.21 14.65 41.17
N ARG A 428 7.48 15.81 40.56
CA ARG A 428 6.51 16.52 39.69
C ARG A 428 6.27 15.77 38.38
N LYS A 429 7.30 15.16 37.79
CA LYS A 429 7.20 14.31 36.59
C LYS A 429 6.35 13.06 36.89
N GLN A 430 6.65 12.37 38.00
CA GLN A 430 5.90 11.20 38.46
C GLN A 430 4.42 11.51 38.79
N LYS A 431 4.13 12.72 39.31
CA LYS A 431 2.75 13.18 39.53
C LYS A 431 2.02 13.50 38.22
N LYS A 432 2.69 14.11 37.23
CA LYS A 432 2.14 14.31 35.88
C LYS A 432 1.88 12.98 35.16
N ASP A 433 2.77 12.01 35.32
CA ASP A 433 2.62 10.68 34.71
C ASP A 433 1.48 9.89 35.35
N LYS A 434 1.26 10.01 36.66
CA LYS A 434 0.07 9.46 37.34
C LYS A 434 -1.25 10.10 36.88
N VAL A 435 -1.28 11.42 36.67
CA VAL A 435 -2.47 12.12 36.16
C VAL A 435 -2.76 11.73 34.69
N LYS A 436 -1.72 11.59 33.86
CA LYS A 436 -1.85 11.05 32.49
C LYS A 436 -2.36 9.60 32.51
N SER A 437 -1.86 8.76 33.40
CA SER A 437 -2.30 7.38 33.58
C SER A 437 -3.76 7.28 34.05
N PHE A 438 -4.22 8.21 34.90
CA PHE A 438 -5.63 8.27 35.33
C PHE A 438 -6.58 8.75 34.22
N SER A 439 -6.18 9.78 33.45
CA SER A 439 -6.90 10.20 32.24
C SER A 439 -6.96 9.09 31.19
N TYR A 440 -5.91 8.27 31.12
CA TYR A 440 -5.81 7.11 30.23
C TYR A 440 -6.71 5.95 30.67
N LEU A 441 -6.81 5.66 31.98
CA LEU A 441 -7.75 4.70 32.55
C LEU A 441 -9.23 5.09 32.30
N ILE A 442 -9.54 6.39 32.32
CA ILE A 442 -10.87 6.90 31.96
C ILE A 442 -11.15 6.61 30.48
N LYS A 443 -10.20 6.90 29.57
CA LYS A 443 -10.34 6.57 28.13
C LYS A 443 -10.48 5.06 27.89
N LEU A 444 -9.79 4.22 28.65
CA LEU A 444 -9.91 2.76 28.58
C LEU A 444 -11.33 2.29 28.95
N LYS A 445 -11.91 2.84 30.02
CA LYS A 445 -13.29 2.56 30.40
C LYS A 445 -14.30 3.02 29.34
N THR A 446 -14.09 4.19 28.75
CA THR A 446 -14.97 4.70 27.67
C THR A 446 -14.91 3.80 26.42
N ASN A 447 -13.72 3.35 26.03
CA ASN A 447 -13.54 2.45 24.88
C ASN A 447 -14.14 1.06 25.14
N LEU A 448 -14.05 0.54 26.37
CA LEU A 448 -14.68 -0.72 26.75
C LEU A 448 -16.21 -0.63 26.73
N PHE A 449 -16.76 0.52 27.12
CA PHE A 449 -18.19 0.79 27.01
C PHE A 449 -18.66 0.85 25.56
N ILE A 450 -17.91 1.52 24.68
CA ILE A 450 -18.19 1.59 23.24
C ILE A 450 -18.16 0.17 22.63
N TYR A 451 -17.17 -0.65 23.00
CA TYR A 451 -17.10 -2.05 22.59
C TYR A 451 -18.35 -2.84 22.98
N PHE A 452 -18.82 -2.67 24.22
CA PHE A 452 -20.01 -3.37 24.73
C PHE A 452 -21.28 -2.95 23.98
N PHE A 453 -21.44 -1.67 23.64
CA PHE A 453 -22.58 -1.19 22.86
C PHE A 453 -22.55 -1.71 21.41
N LEU A 454 -21.39 -1.70 20.75
CA LEU A 454 -21.25 -2.22 19.39
C LEU A 454 -21.52 -3.73 19.32
N LEU A 455 -21.13 -4.47 20.36
CA LEU A 455 -21.42 -5.91 20.48
C LEU A 455 -22.92 -6.16 20.68
N ILE A 456 -23.60 -5.34 21.49
CA ILE A 456 -25.05 -5.43 21.69
C ILE A 456 -25.80 -5.14 20.38
N ASP A 457 -25.38 -4.13 19.63
CA ASP A 457 -26.03 -3.78 18.36
C ASP A 457 -25.78 -4.85 17.28
N PHE A 458 -24.60 -5.48 17.26
CA PHE A 458 -24.31 -6.64 16.41
C PHE A 458 -25.20 -7.84 16.75
N VAL A 459 -25.31 -8.19 18.04
CA VAL A 459 -26.16 -9.30 18.50
C VAL A 459 -27.64 -9.02 18.20
N LYS A 460 -28.10 -7.77 18.39
CA LYS A 460 -29.47 -7.39 18.01
C LYS A 460 -29.71 -7.56 16.51
N TYR A 461 -28.78 -7.11 15.67
CA TYR A 461 -28.88 -7.21 14.22
C TYR A 461 -28.94 -8.68 13.75
N GLU A 462 -28.09 -9.55 14.29
CA GLU A 462 -28.10 -11.01 14.05
C GLU A 462 -29.45 -11.63 14.48
N ILE A 463 -29.95 -11.29 15.66
CA ILE A 463 -31.25 -11.79 16.16
C ILE A 463 -32.42 -11.33 15.29
N THR A 464 -32.41 -10.09 14.77
CA THR A 464 -33.44 -9.64 13.81
C THR A 464 -33.30 -10.27 12.43
N SER A 465 -32.08 -10.61 12.02
CA SER A 465 -31.83 -11.25 10.71
C SER A 465 -32.19 -12.74 10.72
N TYR A 466 -32.08 -13.41 11.87
CA TYR A 466 -32.46 -14.82 12.04
C TYR A 466 -33.97 -15.06 12.19
N ASN A 467 -34.77 -14.02 12.49
CA ASN A 467 -36.23 -14.11 12.63
C ASN A 467 -37.00 -13.81 11.32
N ILE A 468 -36.31 -13.74 10.18
CA ILE A 468 -36.90 -13.48 8.86
C ILE A 468 -36.81 -14.71 7.92
N ASN A 469 -36.32 -15.87 8.39
CA ASN A 469 -36.38 -17.14 7.66
C ASN A 469 -37.41 -18.11 8.24
#